data_AF-A0A3N0E6Y9-F1
#
_entry.id   AF-A0A3N0E6Y9-F1
#
_cell.length_a   1.000
_cell.length_b   1.000
_cell.length_c   1.000
_cell.angle_alpha   90.00
_cell.angle_beta   90.00
_cell.angle_gamma   90.00
#
_symmetry.space_group_name_H-M   'P 1'
#
loop_
_entity.id
_entity.type
_entity.pdbx_description
1 polymer ?
#
loop_
_entity_poly.entity_id
_entity_poly.type
_entity_poly.pdbx_seq_one_letter_code
_entity_poly.pdbx_strand_id
1 'polypeptide(L)'
;MAGVPEQRDSSRSSPWTVGNRLCDAVPASKREGPMPRNSEPPPCGRCGGTGKLTYQRPKRGADGTVVFVDSVEDCDSCGGTGVCA
;
A
#
# COMPACT_ATOMS: atom_id res chain seq x y z
N MET A 1 -49.19 -33.69 -3.16
CA MET A 1 -48.69 -32.36 -2.72
C MET A 1 -47.87 -31.81 -3.88
N ALA A 2 -48.50 -31.29 -4.93
CA ALA A 2 -48.87 -29.87 -5.14
C ALA A 2 -47.66 -28.93 -5.15
N GLY A 3 -47.33 -28.35 -6.31
CA GLY A 3 -46.36 -27.24 -6.42
C GLY A 3 -45.71 -27.03 -7.80
N VAL A 4 -46.46 -26.56 -8.79
CA VAL A 4 -45.99 -25.73 -9.93
C VAL A 4 -46.89 -24.48 -9.86
N PRO A 5 -46.44 -23.21 -9.93
CA PRO A 5 -45.92 -22.60 -11.18
C PRO A 5 -44.87 -21.48 -10.99
N GLU A 6 -44.24 -20.98 -12.07
CA GLU A 6 -44.28 -19.57 -12.56
C GLU A 6 -42.82 -19.05 -12.67
N GLN A 7 -42.31 -18.29 -13.66
CA GLN A 7 -42.84 -17.63 -14.85
C GLN A 7 -41.69 -17.37 -15.87
N ARG A 8 -42.08 -17.39 -17.16
CA ARG A 8 -41.78 -16.47 -18.28
C ARG A 8 -40.33 -16.05 -18.60
N ASP A 9 -39.84 -16.65 -19.67
CA ASP A 9 -39.73 -16.09 -21.04
C ASP A 9 -39.36 -14.60 -21.26
N SER A 10 -38.59 -14.43 -22.34
CA SER A 10 -38.40 -13.20 -23.14
C SER A 10 -37.39 -12.18 -22.64
N SER A 11 -36.23 -12.14 -23.30
CA SER A 11 -35.76 -11.00 -24.13
C SER A 11 -34.29 -11.20 -24.53
N ARG A 12 -33.96 -11.31 -25.83
CA ARG A 12 -33.49 -10.19 -26.67
C ARG A 12 -32.28 -9.50 -26.02
N SER A 13 -31.04 -9.54 -26.53
CA SER A 13 -30.61 -9.00 -27.82
C SER A 13 -29.10 -9.19 -27.92
N SER A 14 -28.58 -9.86 -28.95
CA SER A 14 -27.85 -9.22 -30.08
C SER A 14 -26.35 -8.94 -29.77
N PRO A 15 -25.53 -8.59 -30.76
CA PRO A 15 -24.46 -9.46 -31.23
C PRO A 15 -23.10 -8.84 -30.89
N TRP A 16 -22.08 -9.64 -30.60
CA TRP A 16 -20.71 -9.10 -30.59
C TRP A 16 -20.26 -8.93 -32.04
N THR A 17 -20.66 -7.77 -32.55
CA THR A 17 -20.09 -6.95 -33.61
C THR A 17 -18.71 -7.42 -34.08
N VAL A 18 -18.68 -7.85 -35.34
CA VAL A 18 -17.80 -7.39 -36.42
C VAL A 18 -16.55 -6.59 -36.00
N GLY A 19 -15.39 -7.10 -36.40
CA GLY A 19 -14.51 -6.28 -37.24
C GLY A 19 -13.15 -5.90 -36.66
N ASN A 20 -12.15 -6.21 -37.49
CA ASN A 20 -10.86 -5.53 -37.66
C ASN A 20 -9.83 -5.64 -36.54
N ARG A 21 -8.73 -6.36 -36.78
CA ARG A 21 -7.57 -5.98 -37.61
C ARG A 21 -6.68 -4.92 -36.96
N LEU A 22 -5.40 -5.27 -36.96
CA LEU A 22 -4.24 -4.37 -37.04
C LEU A 22 -3.94 -3.54 -35.80
N CYS A 23 -3.02 -4.03 -34.98
CA CYS A 23 -1.74 -3.33 -34.81
C CYS A 23 -0.67 -4.28 -34.30
N ASP A 24 0.28 -4.52 -35.18
CA ASP A 24 1.62 -5.00 -34.91
C ASP A 24 2.32 -4.32 -33.72
N ALA A 25 3.36 -5.03 -33.26
CA ALA A 25 4.55 -4.53 -32.56
C ALA A 25 4.45 -4.33 -31.04
N VAL A 26 5.00 -5.31 -30.30
CA VAL A 26 6.12 -5.04 -29.37
C VAL A 26 7.04 -6.27 -29.32
N PRO A 27 8.24 -6.28 -29.91
CA PRO A 27 9.22 -7.31 -29.59
C PRO A 27 9.62 -7.18 -28.12
N ALA A 28 9.44 -8.27 -27.38
CA ALA A 28 9.98 -8.49 -26.04
C ALA A 28 11.51 -8.47 -26.12
N SER A 29 12.12 -7.30 -25.99
CA SER A 29 13.57 -7.18 -25.86
C SER A 29 13.90 -6.38 -24.62
N LYS A 30 13.97 -7.13 -23.51
CA LYS A 30 14.89 -6.95 -22.39
C LYS A 30 15.45 -5.54 -22.21
N ARG A 31 14.71 -4.71 -21.48
CA ARG A 31 15.33 -3.66 -20.68
C ARG A 31 15.88 -4.28 -19.40
N GLU A 32 16.93 -5.08 -19.52
CA GLU A 32 17.82 -5.36 -18.39
C GLU A 32 18.71 -4.12 -18.23
N GLY A 33 18.09 -3.02 -17.77
CA GLY A 33 18.85 -1.92 -17.22
C GLY A 33 19.64 -2.46 -16.02
N PRO A 34 20.87 -1.97 -15.77
CA PRO A 34 21.58 -2.33 -14.55
C PRO A 34 20.65 -1.97 -13.39
N MET A 35 20.24 -2.98 -12.60
CA MET A 35 19.62 -2.70 -11.31
C MET A 35 20.58 -1.72 -10.62
N PRO A 36 20.14 -0.49 -10.30
CA PRO A 36 21.01 0.43 -9.61
C PRO A 36 21.45 -0.32 -8.36
N ARG A 37 22.76 -0.57 -8.24
CA ARG A 37 23.37 -0.92 -6.97
C ARG A 37 23.32 0.33 -6.12
N ASN A 38 22.11 0.79 -5.81
CA ASN A 38 21.89 1.65 -4.67
C ASN A 38 22.15 0.73 -3.49
N SER A 39 23.44 0.64 -3.12
CA SER A 39 23.94 -0.20 -2.05
C SER A 39 23.56 0.39 -0.69
N GLU A 40 22.72 1.44 -0.70
CA GLU A 40 22.12 2.02 0.49
C GLU A 40 20.99 1.12 0.97
N PRO A 41 21.08 0.62 2.22
CA PRO A 41 20.01 -0.14 2.82
C PRO A 41 18.72 0.69 2.79
N PRO A 42 17.56 0.05 2.53
CA PRO A 42 16.30 0.76 2.48
C PRO A 42 16.03 1.47 3.81
N PRO A 43 15.41 2.66 3.77
CA PRO A 43 15.05 3.36 4.99
C PRO A 43 14.12 2.49 5.83
N CYS A 44 14.28 2.57 7.16
CA CYS A 44 13.46 1.79 8.08
C CYS A 44 11.99 2.18 7.91
N GLY A 45 11.15 1.23 7.48
CA GLY A 45 9.73 1.49 7.19
C GLY A 45 8.92 1.95 8.41
N ARG A 46 9.40 1.68 9.64
CA ARG A 46 8.70 2.07 10.87
C ARG A 46 8.89 3.55 11.22
N CYS A 47 10.09 4.09 11.03
CA CYS A 47 10.40 5.50 11.29
C CYS A 47 10.58 6.33 10.01
N GLY A 48 10.37 5.74 8.83
CA GLY A 48 10.48 6.40 7.54
C GLY A 48 11.88 6.92 7.21
N GLY A 49 12.94 6.29 7.75
CA GLY A 49 14.32 6.75 7.53
C GLY A 49 14.88 7.67 8.61
N THR A 50 14.06 8.17 9.53
CA THR A 50 14.47 9.21 10.50
C THR A 50 15.25 8.68 11.70
N GLY A 51 15.14 7.38 11.98
CA GLY A 51 15.71 6.76 13.18
C GLY A 51 14.95 7.07 14.47
N LYS A 52 14.01 8.03 14.47
CA LYS A 52 13.29 8.48 15.67
C LYS A 52 11.79 8.25 15.52
N LEU A 53 11.10 8.03 16.63
CA LEU A 53 9.65 7.97 16.71
C LEU A 53 9.17 8.99 17.73
N THR A 54 8.22 9.83 17.32
CA THR A 54 7.62 10.84 18.20
C THR A 54 6.25 10.35 18.65
N TYR A 55 6.05 10.31 19.96
CA TYR A 55 4.80 9.90 20.59
C TYR A 55 4.31 10.97 21.55
N GLN A 56 3.00 11.21 21.56
CA GLN A 56 2.40 12.06 22.58
C GLN A 56 2.12 11.23 23.83
N ARG A 57 2.81 11.58 24.93
CA ARG A 57 2.64 10.90 26.23
C ARG A 57 1.96 11.84 27.22
N PRO A 58 0.94 11.38 27.95
CA PRO A 58 0.31 12.19 29.00
C PRO A 58 1.30 12.37 30.14
N LYS A 59 1.55 13.62 30.51
CA LYS A 59 2.37 14.02 31.66
C LYS A 59 1.50 14.80 32.63
N ARG A 60 1.56 14.40 33.90
CA ARG A 60 0.82 15.09 34.96
C ARG A 60 1.65 16.27 35.47
N GLY A 61 1.08 17.46 35.38
CA GLY A 61 1.62 18.70 35.93
C GLY A 61 1.51 18.74 37.45
N ALA A 62 2.24 19.66 38.07
CA ALA A 62 2.24 19.85 39.53
C ALA A 62 0.90 20.39 40.06
N ASP A 63 0.15 21.07 39.20
CA ASP A 63 -1.21 21.58 39.39
C ASP A 63 -2.29 20.50 39.24
N GLY A 64 -1.90 19.27 38.85
CA GLY A 64 -2.81 18.15 38.62
C GLY A 64 -3.35 18.05 37.19
N THR A 65 -3.02 18.99 36.31
CA THR A 65 -3.42 18.99 34.91
C THR A 65 -2.69 17.89 34.13
N VAL A 66 -3.35 17.26 33.16
CA VAL A 66 -2.71 16.31 32.24
C VAL A 66 -2.43 17.04 30.93
N VAL A 67 -1.16 17.18 30.58
CA VAL A 67 -0.71 17.72 29.30
C VAL A 67 -0.09 16.61 28.47
N PHE A 68 -0.38 16.57 27.18
CA PHE A 68 0.29 15.66 26.26
C PHE A 68 1.58 16.32 25.79
N VAL A 69 2.71 15.66 26.06
CA VAL A 69 4.03 16.13 25.64
C VAL A 69 4.58 15.19 24.58
N ASP A 70 5.23 15.76 23.58
CA ASP A 70 5.96 14.98 22.59
C ASP A 70 7.19 14.35 23.23
N SER A 71 7.25 13.02 23.14
CA SER A 71 8.36 12.20 23.57
C SER A 71 9.01 11.63 22.32
N VAL A 72 10.27 11.99 22.10
CA VAL A 72 11.06 11.46 20.99
C VAL A 72 11.88 10.28 21.50
N GLU A 73 11.66 9.11 20.94
CA GLU A 73 12.37 7.88 21.26
C GLU A 73 13.08 7.32 20.03
N ASP A 74 14.12 6.53 20.24
CA ASP A 74 14.78 5.81 19.15
C ASP A 74 13.85 4.75 18.57
N CYS A 75 13.85 4.63 17.25
CA CYS A 75 13.06 3.62 16.57
C CYS A 75 13.62 2.24 16.92
N ASP A 76 12.86 1.50 17.73
CA ASP A 76 13.20 0.16 18.21
C ASP A 76 13.57 -0.81 17.07
N SER A 77 12.93 -0.65 15.90
CA SER A 77 13.17 -1.50 14.73
C SER A 77 14.50 -1.26 14.01
N CYS A 78 15.10 -0.07 14.13
CA CYS A 78 16.41 0.23 13.52
C CYS A 78 17.45 0.71 14.54
N GLY A 79 17.14 0.65 15.84
CA GLY A 79 18.00 1.11 16.92
C GLY A 79 18.43 2.58 16.82
N GLY A 80 17.63 3.45 16.22
CA GLY A 80 17.99 4.87 16.05
C GLY A 80 18.72 5.22 14.75
N THR A 81 19.09 4.24 13.92
CA THR A 81 19.95 4.46 12.74
C THR A 81 19.21 4.97 11.50
N GLY A 82 17.89 4.79 11.44
CA GLY A 82 17.07 5.16 10.29
C GLY A 82 17.09 4.16 9.14
N VAL A 83 17.93 3.13 9.18
CA VAL A 83 18.00 2.08 8.15
C VAL A 83 17.90 0.70 8.79
N CYS A 84 17.21 -0.24 8.14
CA CYS A 84 17.19 -1.63 8.60
C CYS A 84 18.46 -2.30 8.05
N ALA A 85 19.43 -2.56 8.93
CA ALA A 85 20.63 -3.32 8.62
C ALA A 85 20.35 -4.82 8.59
#